data_AF-A0A524GBE1-F1
#
_entry.id   AF-A0A524GBE1-F1
#
_cell.length_a   1.000
_cell.length_b   1.000
_cell.length_c   1.000
_cell.angle_alpha   90.00
_cell.angle_beta   90.00
_cell.angle_gamma   90.00
#
_symmetry.space_group_name_H-M   'P 1'
#
loop_
_entity.id
_entity.type
_entity.pdbx_description
1 polymer ?
#
loop_
_entity_poly.entity_id
_entity_poly.type
_entity_poly.pdbx_seq_one_letter_code
_entity_poly.pdbx_strand_id
1 'polypeptide(L)'
;MSSKKSILGVWVIERGSGRNIVSRAYSEAVKLDMDLIAPFLSATHTFIDKASNETLKTIDTETNRYVWEANDWLLFVMVVSKAARLGHMRFMLEYALKEFMTNEVPVETDVASMLKSWHGTPKTFKNFGNFIDELVTQYEETDECLVAGKSMDCLEVYSHLFRGVMKVKTTKAKRKQVVDKMKGYIEPLLGRYAFLENIPVDGAGIEVLQIDVYGVAYQHLRDALEELLRLLGMVTREIVSKKEYRDMIFDHVMPYVKRDIQRLQTYAILDDVVRYLF
;
A
#
# COMPACT_ATOMS: atom_id res chain seq x y z
N MET A 1 3.07 6.12 11.93
CA MET A 1 4.03 5.65 10.92
C MET A 1 3.95 4.13 10.88
N SER A 2 3.50 3.58 9.75
CA SER A 2 3.42 2.13 9.55
C SER A 2 4.82 1.54 9.59
N SER A 3 5.04 0.47 10.35
CA SER A 3 6.34 -0.23 10.40
C SER A 3 6.61 -1.11 9.17
N LYS A 4 5.67 -1.18 8.22
CA LYS A 4 5.77 -2.04 7.04
C LYS A 4 6.40 -1.27 5.88
N LYS A 5 7.73 -1.40 5.75
CA LYS A 5 8.46 -0.95 4.57
C LYS A 5 8.28 -1.94 3.42
N SER A 6 8.06 -1.43 2.22
CA SER A 6 8.05 -2.24 1.00
C SER A 6 9.47 -2.66 0.59
N ILE A 7 10.45 -1.79 0.79
CA ILE A 7 11.86 -2.02 0.51
C ILE A 7 12.58 -2.34 1.83
N LEU A 8 13.13 -3.54 1.90
CA LEU A 8 13.81 -4.05 3.08
C LEU A 8 15.30 -3.74 3.04
N GLY A 9 15.91 -3.80 1.86
CA GLY A 9 17.32 -3.44 1.65
C GLY A 9 17.69 -3.34 0.17
N VAL A 10 18.82 -2.67 -0.09
CA VAL A 10 19.40 -2.46 -1.43
C VAL A 10 20.90 -2.74 -1.38
N TRP A 11 21.39 -3.47 -2.39
CA TRP A 11 22.79 -3.82 -2.57
C TRP A 11 23.25 -3.46 -3.97
N VAL A 12 24.47 -2.95 -4.08
CA VAL A 12 25.18 -2.73 -5.34
C VAL A 12 26.47 -3.54 -5.27
N ILE A 13 26.62 -4.48 -6.18
CA ILE A 13 27.65 -5.51 -6.11
C ILE A 13 28.46 -5.48 -7.40
N GLU A 14 29.78 -5.51 -7.27
CA GLU A 14 30.67 -5.78 -8.40
C GLU A 14 30.54 -7.26 -8.81
N ARG A 15 30.10 -7.54 -10.03
CA ARG A 15 29.84 -8.91 -10.51
C ARG A 15 31.10 -9.77 -10.56
N GLY A 16 32.23 -9.19 -10.95
CA GLY A 16 33.48 -9.94 -11.13
C GLY A 16 34.08 -10.45 -9.82
N SER A 17 33.98 -9.65 -8.75
CA SER A 17 34.62 -9.95 -7.46
C SER A 17 33.62 -10.34 -6.36
N GLY A 18 32.33 -10.04 -6.54
CA GLY A 18 31.30 -10.13 -5.51
C GLY A 18 31.41 -9.05 -4.42
N ARG A 19 32.30 -8.05 -4.59
CA ARG A 19 32.48 -6.98 -3.62
C ARG A 19 31.26 -6.08 -3.54
N ASN A 20 30.89 -5.73 -2.31
CA ASN A 20 29.80 -4.82 -2.04
C ASN A 20 30.29 -3.37 -2.21
N ILE A 21 29.65 -2.64 -3.12
CA ILE A 21 29.94 -1.23 -3.43
C ILE A 21 29.09 -0.34 -2.52
N VAL A 22 27.80 -0.64 -2.43
CA VAL A 22 26.84 0.03 -1.54
C VAL A 22 25.90 -1.00 -0.94
N SER A 23 25.76 -0.95 0.38
CA SER A 23 24.80 -1.75 1.14
C SER A 23 23.91 -0.83 1.97
N ARG A 24 22.59 -1.03 1.90
CA ARG A 24 21.60 -0.34 2.72
C ARG A 24 20.56 -1.34 3.21
N ALA A 25 20.45 -1.48 4.53
CA ALA A 25 19.40 -2.27 5.16
C ALA A 25 18.43 -1.34 5.89
N TYR A 26 17.16 -1.38 5.48
CA TYR A 26 16.08 -0.56 6.01
C TYR A 26 15.21 -1.32 7.02
N SER A 27 15.35 -2.64 7.10
CA SER A 27 14.62 -3.54 7.99
C SER A 27 15.54 -4.54 8.69
N GLU A 28 15.24 -4.87 9.95
CA GLU A 28 15.93 -5.91 10.73
C GLU A 28 15.91 -7.27 10.03
N ALA A 29 14.86 -7.57 9.26
CA ALA A 29 14.69 -8.83 8.55
C ALA A 29 15.81 -9.11 7.52
N VAL A 30 16.54 -8.07 7.11
CA VAL A 30 17.66 -8.18 6.16
C VAL A 30 18.95 -7.58 6.71
N LYS A 31 19.01 -7.28 8.02
CA LYS A 31 20.25 -6.86 8.69
C LYS A 31 21.26 -8.00 8.92
N LEU A 32 21.05 -9.16 8.28
CA LEU A 32 22.06 -10.21 8.20
C LEU A 32 23.41 -9.62 7.73
N ASP A 33 24.49 -10.26 8.17
CA ASP A 33 25.86 -9.81 7.93
C ASP A 33 26.06 -9.43 6.46
N MET A 34 26.25 -8.14 6.22
CA MET A 34 26.14 -7.51 4.89
C MET A 34 27.18 -8.05 3.91
N ASP A 35 28.24 -8.66 4.45
CA ASP A 35 29.34 -9.28 3.72
C ASP A 35 29.04 -10.71 3.26
N LEU A 36 28.04 -11.39 3.86
CA LEU A 36 27.59 -12.73 3.48
C LEU A 36 26.53 -12.71 2.37
N ILE A 37 25.69 -11.67 2.34
CA ILE A 37 24.59 -11.55 1.36
C ILE A 37 25.12 -11.25 -0.04
N ALA A 38 26.12 -10.39 -0.20
CA ALA A 38 26.60 -9.99 -1.53
C ALA A 38 27.22 -11.15 -2.34
N PRO A 39 28.11 -12.00 -1.76
CA PRO A 39 28.62 -13.18 -2.44
C PRO A 39 27.52 -14.20 -2.78
N PHE A 40 26.54 -14.39 -1.89
CA PHE A 40 25.40 -15.26 -2.14
C PHE A 40 24.58 -14.77 -3.34
N LEU A 41 24.20 -13.48 -3.35
CA LEU A 41 23.40 -12.89 -4.43
C LEU A 41 24.14 -12.93 -5.77
N SER A 42 25.44 -12.63 -5.77
CA SER A 42 26.27 -12.71 -6.98
C SER A 42 26.37 -14.14 -7.52
N ALA A 43 26.56 -15.14 -6.63
CA ALA A 43 26.59 -16.54 -7.00
C ALA A 43 25.24 -17.04 -7.53
N THR A 44 24.13 -16.67 -6.87
CA THR A 44 22.76 -17.01 -7.31
C THR A 44 22.45 -16.41 -8.67
N HIS A 45 22.80 -15.14 -8.90
CA HIS A 45 22.63 -14.50 -10.22
C HIS A 45 23.44 -15.21 -11.30
N THR A 46 24.73 -15.49 -11.03
CA THR A 46 25.62 -16.17 -11.98
C THR A 46 25.12 -17.59 -12.30
N PHE A 47 24.58 -18.29 -11.32
CA PHE A 47 23.95 -19.59 -11.53
C PHE A 47 22.72 -19.48 -12.44
N ILE A 48 21.83 -18.53 -12.16
CA ILE A 48 20.58 -18.33 -12.92
C ILE A 48 20.87 -17.92 -14.36
N ASP A 49 21.76 -16.95 -14.59
CA ASP A 49 22.18 -16.53 -15.94
C ASP A 49 22.72 -17.70 -16.78
N LYS A 50 23.41 -18.66 -16.14
CA LYS A 50 23.98 -19.82 -16.82
C LYS A 50 23.00 -20.98 -16.97
N ALA A 51 21.99 -21.07 -16.09
CA ALA A 51 21.07 -22.21 -16.02
C ALA A 51 19.76 -21.96 -16.77
N SER A 52 19.22 -20.73 -16.75
CA SER A 52 18.04 -20.37 -17.51
C SER A 52 18.45 -19.51 -18.70
N ASN A 53 18.15 -19.95 -19.92
CA ASN A 53 18.21 -19.13 -21.15
C ASN A 53 17.22 -17.93 -21.13
N GLU A 54 16.76 -17.52 -19.95
CA GLU A 54 15.84 -16.41 -19.69
C GLU A 54 16.49 -15.46 -18.69
N THR A 55 16.34 -14.16 -18.90
CA THR A 55 16.72 -13.12 -17.93
C THR A 55 15.71 -13.10 -16.79
N LEU A 56 15.80 -14.07 -15.89
CA LEU A 56 15.08 -14.02 -14.63
C LEU A 56 15.59 -12.77 -13.89
N LYS A 57 14.69 -11.84 -13.54
CA LYS A 57 15.02 -10.59 -12.83
C LYS A 57 14.50 -10.56 -11.40
N THR A 58 13.90 -11.66 -10.95
CA THR A 58 13.15 -11.74 -9.70
C THR A 58 13.13 -13.15 -9.13
N ILE A 59 13.47 -13.30 -7.84
CA ILE A 59 13.30 -14.54 -7.07
C ILE A 59 12.33 -14.29 -5.93
N ASP A 60 11.40 -15.21 -5.78
CA ASP A 60 10.49 -15.26 -4.66
C ASP A 60 11.00 -16.24 -3.60
N THR A 61 11.22 -15.79 -2.37
CA THR A 61 11.39 -16.66 -1.21
C THR A 61 10.06 -16.83 -0.47
N GLU A 62 10.04 -17.53 0.66
CA GLU A 62 8.82 -17.66 1.46
C GLU A 62 8.33 -16.28 1.97
N THR A 63 9.25 -15.46 2.46
CA THR A 63 8.93 -14.22 3.18
C THR A 63 9.12 -12.96 2.34
N ASN A 64 10.07 -12.97 1.40
CA ASN A 64 10.51 -11.78 0.68
C ASN A 64 10.60 -12.04 -0.83
N ARG A 65 10.86 -10.98 -1.57
CA ARG A 65 11.18 -11.05 -2.99
C ARG A 65 12.49 -10.31 -3.25
N TYR A 66 13.34 -10.91 -4.06
CA TYR A 66 14.58 -10.33 -4.55
C TYR A 66 14.31 -9.84 -5.96
N VAL A 67 14.59 -8.58 -6.24
CA VAL A 67 14.49 -7.95 -7.55
C VAL A 67 15.89 -7.47 -7.90
N TRP A 68 16.32 -7.64 -9.14
CA TRP A 68 17.62 -7.14 -9.55
C TRP A 68 17.64 -6.55 -10.95
N GLU A 69 18.62 -5.68 -11.17
CA GLU A 69 19.04 -5.18 -12.46
C GLU A 69 20.57 -5.28 -12.55
N ALA A 70 21.09 -5.66 -13.71
CA ALA A 70 22.51 -5.90 -13.87
C ALA A 70 23.01 -5.39 -15.22
N ASN A 71 24.29 -5.01 -15.25
CA ASN A 71 25.06 -4.87 -16.49
C ASN A 71 26.26 -5.83 -16.45
N ASP A 72 27.24 -5.66 -17.34
CA ASP A 72 28.41 -6.53 -17.40
C ASP A 72 29.29 -6.50 -16.14
N TRP A 73 29.19 -5.44 -15.34
CA TRP A 73 30.12 -5.15 -14.24
C TRP A 73 29.44 -5.06 -12.87
N LEU A 74 28.18 -4.66 -12.84
CA LEU A 74 27.42 -4.31 -11.64
C LEU A 74 26.13 -5.12 -11.56
N LEU A 75 25.78 -5.50 -10.34
CA LEU A 75 24.53 -6.14 -9.97
C LEU A 75 23.87 -5.32 -8.87
N PHE A 76 22.71 -4.75 -9.18
CA PHE A 76 21.88 -4.04 -8.24
C PHE A 76 20.78 -4.98 -7.76
N VAL A 77 20.69 -5.20 -6.45
CA VAL A 77 19.68 -6.08 -5.85
C VAL A 77 18.87 -5.31 -4.84
N MET A 78 17.56 -5.45 -4.91
CA MET A 78 16.62 -4.95 -3.91
C MET A 78 15.88 -6.12 -3.29
N VAL A 79 15.86 -6.17 -1.96
CA VAL A 79 15.02 -7.10 -1.20
C VAL A 79 13.77 -6.36 -0.78
N VAL A 80 12.62 -6.89 -1.18
CA VAL A 80 11.33 -6.24 -1.02
C VAL A 80 10.32 -7.18 -0.37
N SER A 81 9.30 -6.60 0.25
CA SER A 81 8.16 -7.35 0.75
C SER A 81 7.36 -7.95 -0.41
N LYS A 82 6.60 -9.02 -0.14
CA LYS A 82 5.73 -9.66 -1.15
C LYS A 82 4.64 -8.73 -1.70
N ALA A 83 4.28 -7.69 -0.96
CA ALA A 83 3.28 -6.70 -1.35
C ALA A 83 3.85 -5.60 -2.28
N ALA A 84 5.18 -5.51 -2.43
CA ALA A 84 5.81 -4.48 -3.23
C ALA A 84 5.49 -4.63 -4.73
N ARG A 85 5.28 -3.49 -5.40
CA ARG A 85 4.94 -3.43 -6.83
C ARG A 85 6.18 -3.62 -7.68
N LEU A 86 6.31 -4.79 -8.28
CA LEU A 86 7.51 -5.17 -9.04
C LEU A 86 7.92 -4.21 -10.15
N GLY A 87 6.95 -3.64 -10.88
CA GLY A 87 7.23 -2.67 -11.93
C GLY A 87 7.97 -1.44 -11.41
N HIS A 88 7.57 -0.93 -10.24
CA HIS A 88 8.25 0.21 -9.61
C HIS A 88 9.64 -0.18 -9.11
N MET A 89 9.80 -1.36 -8.50
CA MET A 89 11.11 -1.82 -8.02
C MET A 89 12.13 -1.94 -9.15
N ARG A 90 11.72 -2.48 -10.30
CA ARG A 90 12.56 -2.57 -11.51
C ARG A 90 12.91 -1.19 -12.04
N PHE A 91 11.94 -0.29 -12.17
CA PHE A 91 12.19 1.09 -12.59
C PHE A 91 13.19 1.80 -11.66
N MET A 92 13.05 1.63 -10.33
CA MET A 92 13.99 2.20 -9.36
C MET A 92 15.40 1.65 -9.52
N LEU A 93 15.55 0.34 -9.75
CA LEU A 93 16.85 -0.29 -9.97
C LEU A 93 17.49 0.16 -11.29
N GLU A 94 16.71 0.26 -12.37
CA GLU A 94 17.16 0.81 -13.65
C GLU A 94 17.59 2.28 -13.53
N TYR A 95 16.82 3.08 -12.80
CA TYR A 95 17.14 4.48 -12.54
C TYR A 95 18.41 4.62 -11.70
N ALA A 96 18.55 3.82 -10.64
CA ALA A 96 19.75 3.79 -9.81
C ALA A 96 20.99 3.34 -10.60
N LEU A 97 20.86 2.34 -11.47
CA LEU A 97 21.95 1.91 -12.36
C LEU A 97 22.35 3.06 -13.30
N LYS A 98 21.39 3.72 -13.92
CA LYS A 98 21.66 4.85 -14.82
C LYS A 98 22.34 6.02 -14.08
N GLU A 99 21.88 6.33 -12.88
CA GLU A 99 22.46 7.36 -12.02
C GLU A 99 23.91 7.04 -11.67
N PHE A 100 24.20 5.80 -11.25
CA PHE A 100 25.55 5.34 -10.95
C PHE A 100 26.47 5.51 -12.17
N MET A 101 26.01 5.04 -13.33
CA MET A 101 26.77 5.12 -14.58
C MET A 101 27.01 6.57 -15.04
N THR A 102 26.15 7.50 -14.65
CA THR A 102 26.23 8.91 -15.07
C THR A 102 27.11 9.73 -14.11
N ASN A 103 27.00 9.50 -12.80
CA ASN A 103 27.56 10.40 -11.79
C ASN A 103 28.73 9.81 -11.00
N GLU A 104 28.86 8.48 -10.94
CA GLU A 104 29.94 7.81 -10.18
C GLU A 104 31.05 7.29 -11.09
N VAL A 105 30.77 7.06 -12.39
CA VAL A 105 31.77 6.63 -13.38
C VAL A 105 32.41 7.86 -14.03
N PRO A 106 33.72 8.10 -13.84
CA PRO A 106 34.38 9.26 -14.46
C PRO A 106 34.34 9.17 -15.99
N VAL A 107 34.09 10.31 -16.65
CA VAL A 107 33.90 10.43 -18.11
C VAL A 107 35.06 9.83 -18.92
N GLU A 108 36.28 9.84 -18.37
CA GLU A 108 37.50 9.37 -19.05
C GLU A 108 37.83 7.89 -18.78
N THR A 109 37.00 7.18 -18.01
CA THR A 109 37.24 5.80 -17.60
C THR A 109 36.02 4.92 -17.80
N ASP A 110 36.22 3.62 -18.03
CA ASP A 110 35.15 2.65 -17.95
C ASP A 110 34.96 2.09 -16.53
N VAL A 111 33.82 1.45 -16.29
CA VAL A 111 33.48 0.85 -14.98
C VAL A 111 34.55 -0.15 -14.54
N ALA A 112 35.07 -0.96 -15.47
CA ALA A 112 36.06 -1.98 -15.18
C ALA A 112 37.37 -1.39 -14.65
N SER A 113 37.86 -0.30 -15.28
CA SER A 113 39.08 0.38 -14.89
C SER A 113 38.90 1.12 -13.56
N MET A 114 37.76 1.78 -13.37
CA MET A 114 37.40 2.41 -12.10
C MET A 114 37.41 1.40 -10.96
N LEU A 115 36.70 0.27 -11.10
CA LEU A 115 36.62 -0.77 -10.07
C LEU A 115 37.98 -1.44 -9.79
N LYS A 116 38.82 -1.64 -10.81
CA LYS A 116 40.20 -2.14 -10.62
C LYS A 116 41.07 -1.18 -9.80
N SER A 117 40.89 0.12 -10.00
CA SER A 117 41.63 1.15 -9.26
C SER A 117 41.07 1.39 -7.84
N TRP A 118 39.87 0.87 -7.55
CA TRP A 118 39.23 1.05 -6.26
C TRP A 118 39.69 0.00 -5.25
N HIS A 119 40.26 0.47 -4.13
CA HIS A 119 40.77 -0.38 -3.06
C HIS A 119 39.73 -0.67 -1.95
N GLY A 120 38.44 -0.57 -2.24
CA GLY A 120 37.37 -0.95 -1.31
C GLY A 120 37.08 0.07 -0.21
N THR A 121 37.42 1.35 -0.40
CA THR A 121 37.16 2.37 0.64
C THR A 121 35.65 2.65 0.74
N PRO A 122 35.00 2.44 1.90
CA PRO A 122 33.54 2.59 2.05
C PRO A 122 33.02 4.03 1.81
N LYS A 123 33.92 5.02 1.83
CA LYS A 123 33.57 6.43 1.64
C LYS A 123 33.42 6.82 0.17
N THR A 124 33.98 6.04 -0.76
CA THR A 124 34.02 6.39 -2.19
C THR A 124 32.62 6.62 -2.76
N PHE A 125 31.68 5.72 -2.46
CA PHE A 125 30.31 5.76 -2.99
C PHE A 125 29.29 6.26 -1.95
N LYS A 126 29.74 7.08 -0.99
CA LYS A 126 28.85 7.58 0.08
C LYS A 126 27.70 8.40 -0.49
N ASN A 127 27.98 9.27 -1.48
CA ASN A 127 26.97 10.13 -2.10
C ASN A 127 25.93 9.30 -2.84
N PHE A 128 26.37 8.34 -3.66
CA PHE A 128 25.45 7.39 -4.29
C PHE A 128 24.60 6.63 -3.28
N GLY A 129 25.19 6.18 -2.17
CA GLY A 129 24.43 5.53 -1.11
C GLY A 129 23.37 6.44 -0.46
N ASN A 130 23.63 7.74 -0.31
CA ASN A 130 22.63 8.70 0.16
C ASN A 130 21.52 8.90 -0.89
N PHE A 131 21.86 8.93 -2.18
CA PHE A 131 20.88 8.98 -3.26
C PHE A 131 19.94 7.76 -3.22
N ILE A 132 20.46 6.55 -2.97
CA ILE A 132 19.64 5.35 -2.77
C ILE A 132 18.69 5.51 -1.57
N ASP A 133 19.18 6.06 -0.46
CA ASP A 133 18.36 6.32 0.74
C ASP A 133 17.22 7.31 0.44
N GLU A 134 17.50 8.38 -0.30
CA GLU A 134 16.48 9.35 -0.74
C GLU A 134 15.45 8.71 -1.68
N LEU A 135 15.91 7.95 -2.67
CA LEU A 135 15.05 7.26 -3.63
C LEU A 135 14.09 6.27 -2.94
N VAL A 136 14.59 5.51 -1.96
CA VAL A 136 13.77 4.59 -1.15
C VAL A 136 12.77 5.37 -0.30
N THR A 137 13.21 6.45 0.35
CA THR A 137 12.33 7.29 1.19
C THR A 137 11.18 7.87 0.39
N GLN A 138 11.47 8.44 -0.78
CA GLN A 138 10.45 9.00 -1.68
C GLN A 138 9.43 7.94 -2.12
N TYR A 139 9.88 6.72 -2.41
CA TYR A 139 8.99 5.62 -2.78
C TYR A 139 8.04 5.25 -1.64
N GLU A 140 8.58 5.03 -0.43
CA GLU A 140 7.77 4.62 0.72
C GLU A 140 6.75 5.71 1.09
N GLU A 141 7.17 6.98 1.12
CA GLU A 141 6.27 8.11 1.36
C GLU A 141 5.16 8.20 0.31
N THR A 142 5.51 7.99 -0.97
CA THR A 142 4.53 8.05 -2.07
C THR A 142 3.53 6.90 -2.00
N ASP A 143 3.98 5.67 -1.72
CA ASP A 143 3.08 4.52 -1.62
C ASP A 143 2.15 4.63 -0.40
N GLU A 144 2.67 5.09 0.75
CA GLU A 144 1.84 5.41 1.92
C GLU A 144 0.79 6.49 1.59
N CYS A 145 1.17 7.56 0.89
CA CYS A 145 0.24 8.60 0.45
C CYS A 145 -0.82 8.07 -0.50
N LEU A 146 -0.47 7.19 -1.44
CA LEU A 146 -1.42 6.58 -2.38
C LEU A 146 -2.45 5.70 -1.65
N VAL A 147 -2.00 4.90 -0.68
CA VAL A 147 -2.89 4.06 0.13
C VAL A 147 -3.80 4.93 1.00
N ALA A 148 -3.27 5.96 1.65
CA ALA A 148 -4.05 6.91 2.43
C ALA A 148 -5.10 7.62 1.57
N GLY A 149 -4.72 8.07 0.36
CA GLY A 149 -5.64 8.67 -0.61
C GLY A 149 -6.76 7.70 -1.00
N LYS A 150 -6.43 6.43 -1.28
CA LYS A 150 -7.42 5.38 -1.55
C LYS A 150 -8.39 5.16 -0.39
N SER A 151 -7.87 5.12 0.84
CA SER A 151 -8.66 4.95 2.06
C SER A 151 -9.58 6.14 2.30
N MET A 152 -9.10 7.38 2.13
CA MET A 152 -9.91 8.60 2.27
C MET A 152 -11.02 8.65 1.22
N ASP A 153 -10.73 8.30 -0.02
CA ASP A 153 -11.73 8.26 -1.09
C ASP A 153 -12.83 7.25 -0.77
N CYS A 154 -12.46 6.07 -0.27
CA CYS A 154 -13.39 5.05 0.20
C CYS A 154 -14.26 5.55 1.37
N LEU A 155 -13.67 6.20 2.37
CA LEU A 155 -14.39 6.81 3.50
C LEU A 155 -15.42 7.83 3.05
N GLU A 156 -15.07 8.70 2.09
CA GLU A 156 -15.98 9.70 1.53
C GLU A 156 -17.17 9.03 0.86
N VAL A 157 -16.93 7.98 0.06
CA VAL A 157 -18.02 7.25 -0.61
C VAL A 157 -18.99 6.65 0.40
N TYR A 158 -18.48 5.99 1.44
CA TYR A 158 -19.34 5.44 2.50
C TYR A 158 -20.04 6.50 3.33
N SER A 159 -19.36 7.61 3.65
CA SER A 159 -19.98 8.74 4.36
C SER A 159 -21.20 9.28 3.62
N HIS A 160 -21.10 9.42 2.29
CA HIS A 160 -22.24 9.83 1.47
C HIS A 160 -23.37 8.80 1.46
N LEU A 161 -23.06 7.50 1.43
CA LEU A 161 -24.06 6.44 1.52
C LEU A 161 -24.76 6.46 2.89
N PHE A 162 -24.02 6.56 3.99
CA PHE A 162 -24.59 6.63 5.35
C PHE A 162 -25.51 7.85 5.51
N ARG A 163 -25.05 9.02 5.05
CA ARG A 163 -25.85 10.24 5.05
C ARG A 163 -27.08 10.12 4.14
N GLY A 164 -26.95 9.47 2.99
CA GLY A 164 -28.05 9.16 2.09
C GLY A 164 -29.14 8.32 2.77
N VAL A 165 -28.74 7.27 3.48
CA VAL A 165 -29.66 6.41 4.24
C VAL A 165 -30.32 7.17 5.40
N MET A 166 -29.57 7.98 6.14
CA MET A 166 -30.09 8.78 7.26
C MET A 166 -30.97 9.97 6.85
N LYS A 167 -31.03 10.30 5.55
CA LYS A 167 -32.01 11.26 4.99
C LYS A 167 -33.42 10.70 4.87
N VAL A 168 -33.68 9.45 5.30
CA VAL A 168 -35.04 8.91 5.35
C VAL A 168 -36.01 9.88 6.04
N LYS A 169 -37.10 10.18 5.33
CA LYS A 169 -38.17 11.07 5.79
C LYS A 169 -38.99 10.35 6.85
N THR A 170 -38.66 10.59 8.12
CA THR A 170 -39.32 9.93 9.25
C THR A 170 -39.32 10.82 10.49
N THR A 171 -40.02 10.38 11.55
CA THR A 171 -40.13 11.16 12.80
C THR A 171 -38.80 11.19 13.57
N LYS A 172 -38.59 12.23 14.40
CA LYS A 172 -37.42 12.32 15.28
C LYS A 172 -37.27 11.08 16.18
N ALA A 173 -38.40 10.52 16.65
CA ALA A 173 -38.41 9.32 17.48
C ALA A 173 -37.88 8.09 16.73
N LYS A 174 -38.36 7.83 15.51
CA LYS A 174 -37.87 6.73 14.67
C LYS A 174 -36.39 6.91 14.31
N ARG A 175 -35.97 8.14 14.01
CA ARG A 175 -34.56 8.43 13.73
C ARG A 175 -33.66 8.15 14.94
N LYS A 176 -34.09 8.56 16.13
CA LYS A 176 -33.38 8.24 17.37
C LYS A 176 -33.28 6.72 17.58
N GLN A 177 -34.36 5.98 17.30
CA GLN A 177 -34.38 4.52 17.38
C GLN A 177 -33.38 3.86 16.43
N VAL A 178 -33.21 4.39 15.20
CA VAL A 178 -32.17 3.93 14.26
C VAL A 178 -30.78 4.14 14.87
N VAL A 179 -30.49 5.33 15.38
CA VAL A 179 -29.20 5.66 15.99
C VAL A 179 -28.89 4.77 17.19
N ASP A 180 -29.85 4.62 18.12
CA ASP A 180 -29.65 3.82 19.32
C ASP A 180 -29.42 2.34 18.98
N LYS A 181 -30.16 1.80 17.99
CA LYS A 181 -29.98 0.42 17.54
C LYS A 181 -28.66 0.22 16.79
N MET A 182 -28.23 1.20 15.99
CA MET A 182 -26.92 1.17 15.34
C MET A 182 -25.77 1.16 16.34
N LYS A 183 -25.82 1.99 17.39
CA LYS A 183 -24.82 1.97 18.47
C LYS A 183 -24.75 0.60 19.13
N GLY A 184 -25.89 -0.01 19.41
CA GLY A 184 -25.96 -1.37 19.95
C GLY A 184 -25.36 -2.44 19.04
N TYR A 185 -25.40 -2.28 17.70
CA TYR A 185 -24.75 -3.19 16.76
C TYR A 185 -23.27 -2.90 16.50
N ILE A 186 -22.81 -1.69 16.77
CA ILE A 186 -21.38 -1.33 16.65
C ILE A 186 -20.59 -1.84 17.85
N GLU A 187 -21.19 -1.89 19.04
CA GLU A 187 -20.53 -2.36 20.26
C GLU A 187 -19.82 -3.73 20.10
N PRO A 188 -20.46 -4.79 19.55
CA PRO A 188 -19.80 -6.07 19.36
C PRO A 188 -18.71 -6.04 18.29
N LEU A 189 -18.75 -5.06 17.38
CA LEU A 189 -17.76 -4.90 16.31
C LEU A 189 -16.46 -4.27 16.83
N LEU A 190 -16.47 -3.57 17.97
CA LEU A 190 -15.28 -2.93 18.53
C LEU A 190 -14.15 -3.94 18.83
N GLY A 191 -14.50 -5.18 19.18
CA GLY A 191 -13.52 -6.24 19.38
C GLY A 191 -12.74 -6.62 18.11
N ARG A 192 -13.33 -6.40 16.92
CA ARG A 192 -12.71 -6.66 15.62
C ARG A 192 -12.15 -5.40 14.96
N TYR A 193 -12.82 -4.27 15.15
CA TYR A 193 -12.53 -2.98 14.53
C TYR A 193 -12.42 -1.89 15.61
N ALA A 194 -11.32 -1.91 16.37
CA ALA A 194 -11.09 -0.97 17.48
C ALA A 194 -11.16 0.50 17.05
N PHE A 195 -10.80 0.82 15.80
CA PHE A 195 -10.87 2.18 15.25
C PHE A 195 -12.30 2.75 15.13
N LEU A 196 -13.34 1.92 15.34
CA LEU A 196 -14.73 2.39 15.37
C LEU A 196 -15.16 2.97 16.72
N GLU A 197 -14.39 2.78 17.80
CA GLU A 197 -14.77 3.15 19.17
C GLU A 197 -15.16 4.63 19.31
N ASN A 198 -14.45 5.51 18.60
CA ASN A 198 -14.63 6.96 18.69
C ASN A 198 -15.47 7.55 17.56
N ILE A 199 -16.11 6.71 16.72
CA ILE A 199 -16.83 7.20 15.55
C ILE A 199 -18.24 7.65 15.93
N PRO A 200 -18.58 8.94 15.74
CA PRO A 200 -19.90 9.44 16.05
C PRO A 200 -20.98 8.80 15.18
N VAL A 201 -22.07 8.37 15.83
CA VAL A 201 -23.31 7.94 15.18
C VAL A 201 -24.45 8.82 15.69
N ASP A 202 -25.05 9.57 14.76
CA ASP A 202 -26.09 10.55 15.09
C ASP A 202 -27.18 10.61 14.00
N GLY A 203 -28.05 11.63 14.10
CA GLY A 203 -29.16 11.80 13.17
C GLY A 203 -28.76 12.22 11.74
N ALA A 204 -27.48 12.53 11.50
CA ALA A 204 -26.91 12.84 10.19
C ALA A 204 -26.25 11.63 9.53
N GLY A 205 -25.72 10.68 10.30
CA GLY A 205 -25.01 9.53 9.74
C GLY A 205 -24.08 8.83 10.72
N ILE A 206 -23.14 8.10 10.12
CA ILE A 206 -21.95 7.56 10.79
C ILE A 206 -20.77 8.38 10.26
N GLU A 207 -20.08 9.11 11.15
CA GLU A 207 -19.03 10.07 10.77
C GLU A 207 -17.67 9.38 10.59
N VAL A 208 -17.60 8.49 9.59
CA VAL A 208 -16.41 7.67 9.29
C VAL A 208 -15.21 8.45 8.77
N LEU A 209 -15.39 9.72 8.36
CA LEU A 209 -14.29 10.59 7.94
C LEU A 209 -13.28 10.89 9.06
N GLN A 210 -13.63 10.60 10.32
CA GLN A 210 -12.74 10.76 11.47
C GLN A 210 -11.77 9.58 11.67
N ILE A 211 -11.90 8.51 10.89
CA ILE A 211 -11.00 7.36 10.98
C ILE A 211 -9.60 7.75 10.50
N ASP A 212 -8.58 7.48 11.31
CA ASP A 212 -7.19 7.64 10.91
C ASP A 212 -6.79 6.55 9.90
N VAL A 213 -6.71 6.94 8.62
CA VAL A 213 -6.36 6.05 7.51
C VAL A 213 -4.92 5.55 7.55
N TYR A 214 -4.03 6.20 8.30
CA TYR A 214 -2.64 5.74 8.43
C TYR A 214 -2.50 4.63 9.48
N GLY A 215 -3.47 4.53 10.40
CA GLY A 215 -3.50 3.52 11.45
C GLY A 215 -4.20 2.21 11.06
N VAL A 216 -4.86 2.16 9.89
CA VAL A 216 -5.75 1.06 9.51
C VAL A 216 -5.40 0.53 8.12
N ALA A 217 -5.22 -0.78 8.00
CA ALA A 217 -5.04 -1.43 6.70
C ALA A 217 -6.29 -1.25 5.84
N TYR A 218 -6.12 -0.85 4.56
CA TYR A 218 -7.22 -0.55 3.64
C TYR A 218 -8.30 -1.65 3.59
N GLN A 219 -7.91 -2.93 3.55
CA GLN A 219 -8.88 -4.03 3.52
C GLN A 219 -9.71 -4.09 4.81
N HIS A 220 -9.07 -3.93 5.97
CA HIS A 220 -9.74 -3.96 7.28
C HIS A 220 -10.68 -2.77 7.45
N LEU A 221 -10.28 -1.60 6.94
CA LEU A 221 -11.14 -0.42 6.84
C LEU A 221 -12.37 -0.74 5.98
N ARG A 222 -12.14 -1.31 4.79
CA ARG A 222 -13.20 -1.57 3.83
C ARG A 222 -14.22 -2.58 4.33
N ASP A 223 -13.77 -3.66 4.97
CA ASP A 223 -14.63 -4.68 5.58
C ASP A 223 -15.52 -4.07 6.68
N ALA A 224 -14.96 -3.17 7.51
CA ALA A 224 -15.73 -2.48 8.54
C ALA A 224 -16.80 -1.55 7.93
N LEU A 225 -16.46 -0.79 6.88
CA LEU A 225 -17.40 0.11 6.22
C LEU A 225 -18.55 -0.65 5.52
N GLU A 226 -18.26 -1.77 4.87
CA GLU A 226 -19.27 -2.69 4.31
C GLU A 226 -20.23 -3.16 5.40
N GLU A 227 -19.69 -3.61 6.54
CA GLU A 227 -20.48 -4.11 7.64
C GLU A 227 -21.38 -3.02 8.26
N LEU A 228 -20.86 -1.80 8.41
CA LEU A 228 -21.65 -0.65 8.85
C LEU A 228 -22.78 -0.33 7.88
N LEU A 229 -22.54 -0.41 6.56
CA LEU A 229 -23.56 -0.18 5.53
C LEU A 229 -24.67 -1.24 5.58
N ARG A 230 -24.27 -2.51 5.71
CA ARG A 230 -25.19 -3.64 5.90
C ARG A 230 -26.10 -3.42 7.11
N LEU A 231 -25.51 -3.10 8.25
CA LEU A 231 -26.24 -2.87 9.50
C LEU A 231 -27.17 -1.68 9.39
N LEU A 232 -26.71 -0.56 8.84
CA LEU A 232 -27.53 0.64 8.67
C LEU A 232 -28.71 0.40 7.72
N GLY A 233 -28.47 -0.30 6.61
CA GLY A 233 -29.50 -0.72 5.68
C GLY A 233 -30.57 -1.57 6.37
N MET A 234 -30.15 -2.59 7.12
CA MET A 234 -31.02 -3.49 7.89
C MET A 234 -31.86 -2.74 8.94
N VAL A 235 -31.21 -1.98 9.84
CA VAL A 235 -31.86 -1.24 10.92
C VAL A 235 -32.89 -0.26 10.38
N THR A 236 -32.53 0.46 9.31
CA THR A 236 -33.45 1.43 8.70
C THR A 236 -34.68 0.71 8.15
N ARG A 237 -34.49 -0.42 7.44
CA ARG A 237 -35.57 -1.23 6.84
C ARG A 237 -36.54 -1.81 7.89
N GLU A 238 -36.05 -2.10 9.09
CA GLU A 238 -36.86 -2.62 10.20
C GLU A 238 -37.71 -1.54 10.90
N ILE A 239 -37.22 -0.30 10.98
CA ILE A 239 -37.85 0.76 11.77
C ILE A 239 -38.82 1.62 10.95
N VAL A 240 -38.48 1.86 9.68
CA VAL A 240 -39.29 2.71 8.79
C VAL A 240 -40.21 1.85 7.93
N SER A 241 -41.28 2.45 7.40
CA SER A 241 -42.16 1.76 6.47
C SER A 241 -41.46 1.44 5.16
N LYS A 242 -41.91 0.39 4.46
CA LYS A 242 -41.39 0.04 3.13
C LYS A 242 -41.42 1.21 2.14
N LYS A 243 -42.43 2.08 2.25
CA LYS A 243 -42.54 3.30 1.45
C LYS A 243 -41.45 4.31 1.81
N GLU A 244 -41.32 4.68 3.09
CA GLU A 244 -40.27 5.60 3.55
C GLU A 244 -38.86 5.11 3.15
N TYR A 245 -38.60 3.81 3.27
CA TYR A 245 -37.32 3.21 2.88
C TYR A 245 -37.09 3.33 1.37
N ARG A 246 -38.08 2.93 0.56
CA ARG A 246 -38.01 3.01 -0.89
C ARG A 246 -37.78 4.45 -1.36
N ASP A 247 -38.56 5.39 -0.83
CA ASP A 247 -38.45 6.81 -1.17
C ASP A 247 -37.04 7.33 -0.82
N MET A 248 -36.47 6.95 0.33
CA MET A 248 -35.08 7.28 0.67
C MET A 248 -34.07 6.73 -0.34
N ILE A 249 -34.22 5.47 -0.76
CA ILE A 249 -33.29 4.87 -1.73
C ILE A 249 -33.33 5.64 -3.05
N PHE A 250 -34.52 5.92 -3.58
CA PHE A 250 -34.66 6.58 -4.89
C PHE A 250 -34.38 8.09 -4.85
N ASP A 251 -34.71 8.78 -3.74
CA ASP A 251 -34.55 10.23 -3.61
C ASP A 251 -33.12 10.63 -3.19
N HIS A 252 -32.40 9.77 -2.45
CA HIS A 252 -31.16 10.16 -1.78
C HIS A 252 -29.97 9.25 -2.07
N VAL A 253 -30.13 7.93 -2.08
CA VAL A 253 -29.01 6.99 -2.28
C VAL A 253 -28.72 6.78 -3.77
N MET A 254 -29.73 6.44 -4.57
CA MET A 254 -29.56 6.13 -5.99
C MET A 254 -29.02 7.30 -6.82
N PRO A 255 -29.42 8.57 -6.59
CA PRO A 255 -28.82 9.71 -7.29
C PRO A 255 -27.31 9.82 -7.04
N TYR A 256 -26.87 9.59 -5.79
CA TYR A 256 -25.46 9.55 -5.44
C TYR A 256 -24.74 8.40 -6.14
N VAL A 257 -25.28 7.17 -6.04
CA VAL A 257 -24.71 5.97 -6.67
C VAL A 257 -24.55 6.15 -8.18
N LYS A 258 -25.52 6.77 -8.85
CA LYS A 258 -25.44 7.06 -10.29
C LYS A 258 -24.35 8.08 -10.62
N ARG A 259 -24.24 9.15 -9.82
CA ARG A 259 -23.25 10.21 -10.04
C ARG A 259 -21.82 9.71 -9.84
N ASP A 260 -21.61 8.88 -8.82
CA ASP A 260 -20.28 8.43 -8.38
C ASP A 260 -19.98 6.97 -8.78
N ILE A 261 -20.71 6.42 -9.76
CA ILE A 261 -20.67 4.98 -10.12
C ILE A 261 -19.26 4.45 -10.39
N GLN A 262 -18.38 5.25 -11.01
CA GLN A 262 -17.01 4.87 -11.30
C GLN A 262 -16.19 4.67 -10.03
N ARG A 263 -16.33 5.54 -9.02
CA ARG A 263 -15.68 5.38 -7.71
C ARG A 263 -16.22 4.15 -7.02
N LEU A 264 -17.55 3.96 -7.02
CA LEU A 264 -18.16 2.77 -6.43
C LEU A 264 -17.68 1.46 -7.08
N GLN A 265 -17.47 1.44 -8.39
CA GLN A 265 -16.91 0.27 -9.10
C GLN A 265 -15.43 0.06 -8.77
N THR A 266 -14.64 1.14 -8.77
CA THR A 266 -13.19 1.12 -8.49
C THR A 266 -12.88 0.48 -7.14
N TYR A 267 -13.73 0.73 -6.14
CA TYR A 267 -13.57 0.18 -4.79
C TYR A 267 -14.43 -1.05 -4.51
N ALA A 268 -15.16 -1.59 -5.49
CA ALA A 268 -16.13 -2.67 -5.30
C ALA A 268 -17.19 -2.37 -4.21
N ILE A 269 -17.65 -1.12 -4.12
CA ILE A 269 -18.75 -0.67 -3.24
C ILE A 269 -20.11 -0.87 -3.91
N LEU A 270 -20.14 -0.89 -5.25
CA LEU A 270 -21.40 -1.03 -6.00
C LEU A 270 -22.13 -2.32 -5.64
N ASP A 271 -21.40 -3.43 -5.50
CA ASP A 271 -21.98 -4.72 -5.14
C ASP A 271 -22.57 -4.72 -3.72
N ASP A 272 -21.92 -4.07 -2.76
CA ASP A 272 -22.46 -3.89 -1.40
C ASP A 272 -23.76 -3.09 -1.42
N VAL A 273 -23.78 -1.99 -2.16
CA VAL A 273 -24.96 -1.13 -2.27
C VAL A 273 -26.13 -1.95 -2.81
N VAL A 274 -25.92 -2.71 -3.89
CA VAL A 274 -26.95 -3.58 -4.46
C VAL A 274 -27.36 -4.66 -3.47
N ARG A 275 -26.40 -5.33 -2.82
CA ARG A 275 -26.65 -6.45 -1.90
C ARG A 275 -27.41 -6.02 -0.64
N TYR A 276 -27.10 -4.86 -0.07
CA TYR A 276 -27.58 -4.47 1.25
C TYR A 276 -28.64 -3.37 1.26
N LEU A 277 -28.75 -2.58 0.19
CA LEU A 277 -29.72 -1.48 0.13
C LEU A 277 -30.90 -1.76 -0.81
N PHE A 278 -30.73 -2.62 -1.82
CA PHE A 278 -31.82 -3.09 -2.68
C PHE A 278 -32.36 -4.45 -2.19
#